data_AF-A0A833YUC7-F1
#
_entry.id   AF-A0A833YUC7-F1
#
_cell.length_a   1.000
_cell.length_b   1.000
_cell.length_c   1.000
_cell.angle_alpha   90.00
_cell.angle_beta   90.00
_cell.angle_gamma   90.00
#
_symmetry.space_group_name_H-M   'P 1'
#
loop_
_entity.id
_entity.type
_entity.pdbx_description
1 polymer ?
#
loop_
_entity_poly.entity_id
_entity_poly.type
_entity_poly.pdbx_seq_one_letter_code
_entity_poly.pdbx_strand_id
1 'polypeptide(L)'
;MLQCNVFPGLPPDFLDSEVNLFLVPFMDSEVESENPPRAGPGSSPLFSLLPGYRGHPSFQSLVNKLRSQVMSMARPQLSHTILTEKNWFHYAARIWDGVKKSSALAEYSRLLA
;
A
#
# COMPACT_ATOMS: atom_id res chain seq x y z
N MET A 1 -2.41 7.90 -6.47
CA MET A 1 -3.53 6.94 -6.46
C MET A 1 -4.78 7.42 -7.20
N LEU A 2 -4.85 8.70 -7.59
CA LEU A 2 -6.00 9.29 -8.28
C LEU A 2 -6.31 8.58 -9.60
N GLN A 3 -5.26 8.28 -10.37
CA GLN A 3 -5.36 7.58 -11.66
C GLN A 3 -5.76 6.10 -11.55
N CYS A 4 -5.78 5.52 -10.35
CA CYS A 4 -6.22 4.13 -10.13
C CYS A 4 -7.75 4.00 -9.93
N ASN A 5 -8.52 5.05 -10.24
CA ASN A 5 -9.97 5.13 -10.04
C ASN A 5 -10.40 4.79 -8.60
N VAL A 6 -9.64 5.28 -7.62
CA VAL A 6 -9.99 5.18 -6.20
C VAL A 6 -10.99 6.28 -5.80
N PHE A 7 -10.87 7.45 -6.42
CA PHE A 7 -11.77 8.59 -6.24
C PHE A 7 -12.41 8.95 -7.58
N PRO A 8 -13.55 8.32 -7.93
CA PRO A 8 -14.24 8.64 -9.17
C PRO A 8 -14.65 10.12 -9.19
N GLY A 9 -14.35 10.81 -10.28
CA GLY A 9 -14.73 12.21 -10.48
C GLY A 9 -13.83 13.25 -9.81
N LEU A 10 -12.75 12.84 -9.14
CA LEU A 10 -11.76 13.78 -8.61
C LEU A 10 -10.71 14.06 -9.70
N PRO A 11 -10.59 15.30 -10.19
CA PRO A 11 -9.67 15.60 -11.28
C PRO A 11 -8.22 15.73 -10.74
N PRO A 12 -7.19 15.50 -11.56
CA PRO A 12 -5.79 15.51 -11.10
C PRO A 12 -5.29 16.86 -10.60
N ASP A 13 -5.87 17.96 -11.09
CA ASP A 13 -5.60 19.35 -10.70
C ASP A 13 -6.17 19.72 -9.33
N PHE A 14 -6.93 18.82 -8.70
CA PHE A 14 -7.41 19.00 -7.32
C PHE A 14 -6.26 19.05 -6.29
N LEU A 15 -5.13 18.39 -6.57
CA LEU A 15 -3.95 18.43 -5.71
C LEU A 15 -2.84 19.26 -6.36
N ASP A 16 -2.26 20.20 -5.62
CA ASP A 16 -1.10 20.98 -6.06
C ASP A 16 0.11 20.09 -6.39
N SER A 17 0.28 19.00 -5.63
CA SER A 17 1.32 18.01 -5.85
C SER A 17 0.85 16.62 -5.42
N GLU A 18 0.66 15.70 -6.38
CA GLU A 18 0.39 14.30 -6.09
C GLU A 18 1.69 13.56 -5.73
N VAL A 19 1.83 13.18 -4.47
CA VAL A 19 2.91 12.29 -4.00
C VAL A 19 2.51 10.82 -4.19
N ASN A 20 3.49 9.91 -4.12
CA ASN A 20 3.33 8.46 -4.27
C ASN A 20 2.71 7.78 -3.02
N LEU A 21 1.59 8.33 -2.54
CA LEU A 21 0.83 7.83 -1.40
C LEU A 21 -0.29 6.87 -1.84
N PHE A 22 -0.53 5.84 -1.03
CA PHE A 22 -1.60 4.86 -1.22
C PHE A 22 -2.26 4.50 0.11
N LEU A 23 -3.58 4.32 0.12
CA LEU A 23 -4.36 4.01 1.32
C LEU A 23 -4.80 2.54 1.33
N VAL A 24 -4.75 1.89 2.49
CA VAL A 24 -5.22 0.52 2.70
C VAL A 24 -6.09 0.49 3.96
N PRO A 25 -7.37 0.08 3.87
CA PRO A 25 -8.27 0.02 5.03
C PRO A 25 -7.95 -1.19 5.91
N PHE A 26 -8.57 -1.26 7.08
CA PHE A 26 -8.56 -2.48 7.88
C PHE A 26 -9.18 -3.65 7.10
N MET A 27 -8.64 -4.84 7.31
CA MET A 27 -9.24 -6.06 6.78
C MET A 27 -10.51 -6.34 7.59
N ASP A 28 -11.63 -6.62 6.90
CA ASP A 28 -12.88 -6.94 7.58
C ASP A 28 -12.64 -8.14 8.51
N SER A 29 -12.89 -7.96 9.81
CA SER A 29 -12.91 -9.07 10.75
C SER A 29 -14.28 -9.73 10.62
N GLU A 30 -14.36 -11.06 10.57
CA GLU A 30 -15.61 -11.83 10.41
C GLU A 30 -16.66 -11.58 11.52
N VAL A 31 -16.32 -10.77 12.52
CA VAL A 31 -17.07 -10.55 13.76
C VAL A 31 -18.27 -9.59 13.60
N GLU A 32 -18.40 -8.87 12.49
CA GLU A 32 -19.53 -7.93 12.28
C GLU A 32 -20.75 -8.58 11.59
N SER A 33 -20.79 -9.91 11.50
CA SER A 33 -21.93 -10.67 10.94
C SER A 33 -22.89 -11.24 12.00
N GLU A 34 -22.78 -10.86 13.28
CA GLU A 34 -23.76 -11.28 14.27
C GLU A 34 -25.11 -10.57 14.09
N ASN A 35 -25.98 -11.29 13.38
CA ASN A 35 -27.43 -11.18 13.26
C ASN A 35 -27.96 -10.16 12.23
N PRO A 36 -28.53 -10.62 11.10
CA PRO A 36 -29.41 -9.75 10.32
C PRO A 36 -30.55 -9.28 11.23
N PRO A 37 -30.92 -7.98 11.20
CA PRO A 37 -32.06 -7.50 11.98
C PRO A 37 -33.29 -8.28 11.53
N ARG A 38 -33.96 -8.97 12.48
CA ARG A 38 -35.23 -9.65 12.23
C ARG A 38 -36.17 -8.69 11.52
N ALA A 39 -36.50 -8.98 10.27
CA ALA A 39 -37.42 -8.19 9.48
C ALA A 39 -38.74 -8.04 10.25
N GLY A 40 -39.10 -6.79 10.57
CA GLY A 40 -40.45 -6.48 11.02
C GLY A 40 -41.45 -6.73 9.88
N PRO A 41 -42.74 -6.98 10.19
CA PRO A 41 -43.76 -7.23 9.19
C PRO A 41 -44.02 -5.95 8.39
N GLY A 42 -43.25 -5.74 7.31
CA GLY A 42 -43.36 -4.56 6.44
C GLY A 42 -42.09 -4.16 5.67
N SER A 43 -40.90 -4.66 6.03
CA SER A 43 -39.66 -4.35 5.27
C SER A 43 -39.46 -5.32 4.12
N SER A 44 -39.14 -4.81 2.92
CA SER A 44 -38.74 -5.64 1.77
C SER A 44 -37.59 -6.58 2.17
N PRO A 45 -37.65 -7.88 1.85
CA PRO A 45 -36.75 -8.89 2.42
C PRO A 45 -35.26 -8.65 2.10
N LEU A 46 -34.96 -7.93 1.03
CA LEU A 46 -33.60 -7.59 0.62
C LEU A 46 -33.01 -6.40 1.36
N PHE A 47 -33.84 -5.49 1.91
CA PHE A 47 -33.35 -4.29 2.59
C PHE A 47 -32.62 -4.63 3.90
N SER A 48 -33.12 -5.60 4.65
CA SER A 48 -32.49 -6.08 5.89
C SER A 48 -31.17 -6.83 5.67
N LEU A 49 -30.86 -7.21 4.43
CA LEU A 49 -29.62 -7.89 4.04
C LEU A 49 -28.56 -6.92 3.48
N LEU A 50 -28.87 -5.62 3.40
CA LEU A 50 -27.90 -4.64 2.94
C LEU A 50 -26.75 -4.53 3.95
N PRO A 51 -25.49 -4.57 3.49
CA PRO A 51 -24.36 -4.34 4.37
C PRO A 51 -24.35 -2.89 4.87
N GLY A 52 -23.74 -2.66 6.02
CA GLY A 52 -23.46 -1.32 6.51
C GLY A 52 -22.61 -0.51 5.52
N TYR A 53 -22.88 0.79 5.44
CA TYR A 53 -22.07 1.69 4.61
C TYR A 53 -20.70 1.92 5.24
N ARG A 54 -19.64 1.54 4.53
CA ARG A 54 -18.25 1.61 5.03
C ARG A 54 -17.50 2.89 4.66
N GLY A 55 -17.93 3.60 3.60
CA GLY A 55 -17.28 4.83 3.16
C GLY A 55 -15.94 4.67 2.42
N HIS A 56 -15.51 3.45 2.11
CA HIS A 56 -14.29 3.20 1.34
C HIS A 56 -14.39 1.90 0.49
N PRO A 57 -13.55 1.75 -0.55
CA PRO A 57 -13.46 0.49 -1.29
C PRO A 57 -13.02 -0.69 -0.40
N SER A 58 -13.32 -1.92 -0.83
CA SER A 58 -12.91 -3.12 -0.09
C SER A 58 -11.39 -3.27 -0.04
N PHE A 59 -10.89 -3.88 1.04
CA PHE A 59 -9.47 -4.21 1.23
C PHE A 59 -8.88 -4.92 0.01
N GLN A 60 -9.57 -5.97 -0.48
CA GLN A 60 -9.11 -6.77 -1.62
C GLN A 60 -8.96 -5.93 -2.90
N SER A 61 -9.89 -5.00 -3.16
CA SER A 61 -9.83 -4.12 -4.34
C SER A 61 -8.61 -3.22 -4.30
N LEU A 62 -8.35 -2.59 -3.15
CA LEU A 62 -7.21 -1.69 -2.97
C LEU A 62 -5.87 -2.42 -3.00
N VAL A 63 -5.77 -3.59 -2.37
CA VAL A 63 -4.56 -4.43 -2.45
C VAL A 63 -4.27 -4.88 -3.88
N ASN A 64 -5.29 -5.24 -4.65
CA ASN A 64 -5.10 -5.61 -6.05
C ASN A 64 -4.57 -4.43 -6.87
N LYS A 65 -5.13 -3.23 -6.70
CA LYS A 65 -4.64 -2.01 -7.36
C LYS A 65 -3.19 -1.69 -6.96
N LEU A 66 -2.86 -1.76 -5.67
CA LEU A 66 -1.50 -1.52 -5.18
C LEU A 66 -0.51 -2.53 -5.77
N ARG A 67 -0.87 -3.82 -5.78
CA ARG A 67 -0.04 -4.88 -6.35
C ARG A 67 0.28 -4.59 -7.82
N SER A 68 -0.72 -4.23 -8.62
CA SER A 68 -0.52 -3.88 -10.02
C SER A 68 0.45 -2.71 -10.19
N GLN A 69 0.29 -1.65 -9.39
CA GLN A 69 1.18 -0.48 -9.44
C GLN A 69 2.62 -0.84 -9.06
N VAL A 70 2.81 -1.57 -7.95
CA VAL A 70 4.15 -1.99 -7.48
C VAL A 70 4.84 -2.91 -8.48
N MET A 71 4.11 -3.85 -9.10
CA MET A 71 4.68 -4.77 -10.09
C MET A 71 5.03 -4.08 -11.43
N SER A 72 4.39 -2.96 -11.74
CA SER A 72 4.66 -2.14 -12.94
C SER A 72 5.77 -1.10 -12.77
N MET A 73 6.40 -1.03 -11.58
CA MET A 73 7.47 -0.07 -11.33
C MET A 73 8.66 -0.24 -12.27
N ALA A 74 9.29 0.88 -12.63
CA ALA A 74 10.52 0.89 -13.41
C ALA A 74 11.63 0.10 -12.70
N ARG A 75 12.47 -0.59 -13.48
CA ARG A 75 13.60 -1.39 -12.99
C ARG A 75 14.93 -0.79 -13.47
N PRO A 76 15.33 0.39 -12.96
CA PRO A 76 16.59 1.01 -13.37
C PRO A 76 17.79 0.20 -12.87
N GLN A 77 18.94 0.41 -13.51
CA GLN A 77 20.19 -0.21 -13.06
C GLN A 77 20.66 0.42 -11.75
N LEU A 78 21.02 -0.42 -10.78
CA LEU A 78 21.51 0.01 -9.46
C LEU A 78 23.00 0.38 -9.46
N SER A 79 23.75 -0.08 -10.46
CA SER A 79 25.20 0.12 -10.55
C SER A 79 25.61 0.42 -12.00
N HIS A 80 26.90 0.70 -12.21
CA HIS A 80 27.48 0.89 -13.54
C HIS A 80 27.52 -0.40 -14.39
N THR A 81 27.20 -1.56 -13.80
CA THR A 81 27.11 -2.85 -14.49
C THR A 81 25.71 -3.42 -14.38
N ILE A 82 25.26 -4.12 -15.43
CA ILE A 82 24.00 -4.86 -15.41
C ILE A 82 24.13 -6.04 -14.44
N LEU A 83 23.24 -6.09 -13.45
CA LEU A 83 23.23 -7.13 -12.42
C LEU A 83 22.23 -8.23 -12.77
N THR A 84 22.63 -9.48 -12.54
CA THR A 84 21.72 -10.62 -12.43
C THR A 84 21.24 -10.77 -10.99
N GLU A 85 20.25 -11.62 -10.74
CA GLU A 85 19.75 -11.89 -9.38
C GLU A 85 20.86 -12.36 -8.41
N LYS A 86 21.80 -13.18 -8.90
CA LYS A 86 22.94 -13.65 -8.12
C LYS A 86 23.95 -12.53 -7.82
N ASN A 87 24.28 -11.72 -8.82
CA ASN A 87 25.23 -10.62 -8.64
C ASN A 87 24.64 -9.51 -7.76
N TRP A 88 23.33 -9.28 -7.82
CA TRP A 88 22.61 -8.38 -6.91
C TRP A 88 22.77 -8.82 -5.45
N PHE A 89 22.66 -10.11 -5.15
CA PHE A 89 22.86 -10.64 -3.80
C PHE A 89 24.30 -10.41 -3.30
N HIS A 90 25.31 -10.71 -4.12
CA HIS A 90 26.71 -10.43 -3.77
C HIS A 90 26.98 -8.93 -3.58
N TYR A 91 26.34 -8.09 -4.39
CA TYR A 91 26.42 -6.64 -4.26
C TYR A 91 25.80 -6.17 -2.93
N ALA A 92 24.61 -6.65 -2.57
CA ALA A 92 23.95 -6.32 -1.32
C ALA A 92 24.80 -6.69 -0.08
N ALA A 93 25.42 -7.88 -0.09
CA ALA A 93 26.32 -8.30 0.99
C ALA A 93 27.51 -7.34 1.16
N ARG A 94 28.14 -6.94 0.05
CA ARG A 94 29.25 -5.97 0.07
C ARG A 94 28.81 -4.60 0.61
N ILE A 95 27.64 -4.10 0.19
CA ILE A 95 27.09 -2.83 0.68
C ILE A 95 26.84 -2.90 2.19
N TRP A 96 26.26 -4.00 2.68
CA TRP A 96 26.00 -4.17 4.11
C TRP A 96 27.28 -4.16 4.95
N ASP A 97 28.35 -4.82 4.49
CA ASP A 97 29.65 -4.78 5.16
C ASP A 97 30.28 -3.37 5.17
N GLY A 98 30.05 -2.59 4.10
CA GLY A 98 30.43 -1.18 4.04
C GLY A 98 29.65 -0.29 5.00
N VAL A 99 28.32 -0.45 5.08
CA VAL A 99 27.45 0.32 5.97
C VAL A 99 27.83 0.11 7.44
N LYS A 100 28.07 -1.15 7.86
CA LYS A 100 28.50 -1.46 9.24
C LYS A 100 29.82 -0.78 9.64
N LYS A 101 30.71 -0.54 8.67
CA LYS A 101 32.02 0.09 8.89
C LYS A 101 32.02 1.57 8.46
N SER A 102 30.85 2.16 8.21
CA SER A 102 30.76 3.49 7.62
C SER A 102 31.14 4.60 8.61
N SER A 103 32.01 5.51 8.16
CA SER A 103 32.43 6.67 8.94
C SER A 103 31.28 7.63 9.21
N ALA A 104 30.39 7.85 8.23
CA ALA A 104 29.24 8.73 8.36
C ALA A 104 28.28 8.28 9.47
N LEU A 105 27.99 6.97 9.56
CA LEU A 105 27.16 6.43 10.63
C LEU A 105 27.84 6.57 12.00
N ALA A 106 29.15 6.30 12.07
CA ALA A 106 29.92 6.43 13.31
C ALA A 106 29.99 7.89 13.79
N GLU A 107 30.17 8.84 12.87
CA GLU A 107 30.15 10.26 13.14
C GLU A 107 28.79 10.73 13.64
N TYR A 108 27.70 10.31 12.97
CA TYR A 108 26.35 10.62 13.43
C TYR A 108 26.05 10.04 14.82
N SER A 109 26.49 8.80 15.08
CA SER A 109 26.35 8.18 16.41
C SER A 109 27.04 8.99 17.50
N ARG A 110 28.25 9.51 17.23
CA ARG A 110 28.98 10.39 18.15
C ARG A 110 28.27 11.72 18.44
N LEU A 111 27.42 12.22 17.53
CA LEU A 111 26.63 13.43 17.75
C LEU A 111 25.43 13.20 18.69
N LEU A 112 25.02 11.95 18.87
CA LEU A 112 23.89 11.57 19.74
C LEU A 112 24.32 11.07 21.12
N ALA A 113 25.61 10.86 21.34
CA ALA A 113 26.21 10.42 22.60
C ALA A 113 26.74 11.62 23.41
#